data_AF-A0A1J4UH01-F1
#
_entry.id   AF-A0A1J4UH01-F1
#
_cell.length_a   1.000
_cell.length_b   1.000
_cell.length_c   1.000
_cell.angle_alpha   90.00
_cell.angle_beta   90.00
_cell.angle_gamma   90.00
#
_symmetry.space_group_name_H-M   'P 1'
#
loop_
_entity.id
_entity.type
_entity.pdbx_description
1 polymer ?
#
loop_
_entity_poly.entity_id
_entity_poly.type
_entity_poly.pdbx_seq_one_letter_code
_entity_poly.pdbx_strand_id
1 'polypeptide(L)'
;MSEQKNNHGLKGGEFLTKETDPQNVFIPEDITEDQRMMADSAKDFIEKEILPKLDAIDNQEPGLTIKLMEQAGELGLLGASVPEEYGGTTHRCKT
;
A
#
# COMPACT_ATOMS: atom_id res chain seq x y z
N MET A 1 -2.01 -34.60 17.05
CA MET A 1 -0.68 -34.53 16.39
C MET A 1 -0.78 -33.40 15.40
N SER A 2 -0.16 -32.26 15.73
CA SER A 2 -0.31 -31.02 14.96
C SER A 2 0.46 -31.14 13.64
N GLU A 3 -0.24 -31.07 12.52
CA GLU A 3 0.38 -31.01 11.19
C GLU A 3 1.09 -29.68 11.02
N GLN A 4 2.43 -29.71 10.92
CA GLN A 4 3.23 -28.59 10.47
C GLN A 4 3.08 -28.47 8.95
N LYS A 5 2.29 -27.50 8.46
CA LYS A 5 2.33 -27.07 7.06
C LYS A 5 3.69 -26.43 6.79
N ASN A 6 4.59 -27.17 6.15
CA ASN A 6 5.84 -26.63 5.62
C ASN A 6 5.52 -25.57 4.56
N ASN A 7 5.60 -24.30 4.95
CA ASN A 7 5.43 -23.16 4.06
C ASN A 7 6.72 -22.94 3.27
N HIS A 8 6.97 -23.77 2.24
CA HIS A 8 8.10 -23.57 1.33
C HIS A 8 7.70 -22.55 0.26
N GLY A 9 7.64 -21.27 0.65
CA GLY A 9 7.49 -20.19 -0.32
C GLY A 9 8.64 -20.22 -1.33
N LEU A 10 8.35 -19.91 -2.59
CA LEU A 10 9.34 -19.83 -3.66
C LEU A 10 10.50 -18.93 -3.21
N LYS A 11 11.72 -19.45 -3.21
CA LYS A 11 12.88 -18.62 -2.91
C LYS A 11 13.15 -17.68 -4.08
N GLY A 12 13.60 -16.46 -3.79
CA GLY A 12 13.98 -15.51 -4.82
C GLY A 12 15.00 -16.14 -5.80
N GLY A 13 14.66 -16.16 -7.08
CA GLY A 13 15.49 -16.75 -8.15
C GLY A 13 15.26 -18.25 -8.42
N GLU A 14 14.41 -18.94 -7.65
CA GLU A 14 14.16 -20.37 -7.82
C GLU A 14 13.46 -20.72 -9.15
N PHE A 15 12.73 -19.75 -9.73
CA PHE A 15 12.04 -19.86 -11.03
C PHE A 15 12.98 -20.17 -12.22
N LEU A 16 14.28 -19.88 -12.11
CA LEU A 16 15.26 -20.15 -13.18
C LEU A 16 15.67 -21.62 -13.27
N THR A 17 15.53 -22.36 -12.16
CA THR A 17 16.08 -23.71 -12.01
C THR A 17 15.00 -24.77 -11.85
N LYS A 18 13.78 -24.37 -11.49
CA LYS A 18 12.65 -25.26 -11.24
C LYS A 18 11.39 -24.68 -11.84
N GLU A 19 10.52 -25.55 -12.35
CA GLU A 19 9.19 -25.16 -12.79
C GLU A 19 8.37 -24.69 -11.59
N THR A 20 7.67 -23.57 -11.75
CA THR A 20 6.82 -22.97 -10.73
C THR A 20 5.37 -23.35 -11.00
N ASP A 21 4.68 -23.89 -9.99
CA ASP A 21 3.24 -24.15 -10.08
C ASP A 21 2.47 -22.83 -10.27
N PRO A 22 1.53 -22.73 -11.22
CA PRO A 22 0.69 -21.54 -11.40
C PRO A 22 0.00 -21.04 -10.13
N GLN A 23 -0.31 -21.93 -9.18
CA GLN A 23 -0.94 -21.57 -7.90
C GLN A 23 -0.01 -20.79 -6.95
N ASN A 24 1.30 -20.81 -7.20
CA ASN A 24 2.30 -20.10 -6.40
C ASN A 24 2.69 -18.74 -7.01
N VAL A 25 1.99 -18.30 -8.05
CA VAL A 25 2.21 -17.02 -8.73
C VAL A 25 1.06 -16.08 -8.39
N PHE A 26 1.39 -14.90 -7.87
CA PHE A 26 0.40 -13.85 -7.62
C PHE A 26 0.04 -13.14 -8.93
N ILE A 27 -1.24 -13.07 -9.26
CA ILE A 27 -1.76 -12.38 -10.45
C ILE A 27 -2.65 -11.19 -10.06
N PRO A 28 -2.87 -10.20 -10.95
CA PRO A 28 -3.72 -9.04 -10.65
C PRO A 28 -5.16 -9.41 -10.24
N GLU A 29 -5.65 -10.57 -10.66
CA GLU A 29 -6.95 -11.13 -10.30
C GLU A 29 -7.01 -11.59 -8.84
N ASP A 30 -5.87 -11.87 -8.20
CA ASP A 30 -5.78 -12.26 -6.78
C ASP A 30 -5.84 -11.07 -5.81
N ILE A 31 -5.85 -9.83 -6.33
CA ILE A 31 -5.99 -8.62 -5.52
C ILE A 31 -7.34 -8.64 -4.82
N THR A 32 -7.33 -8.56 -3.50
CA THR A 32 -8.56 -8.58 -2.70
C THR A 32 -9.40 -7.32 -2.91
N GLU A 33 -10.70 -7.40 -2.62
CA GLU A 33 -11.60 -6.25 -2.69
C GLU A 33 -11.10 -5.10 -1.81
N ASP A 34 -10.67 -5.38 -0.58
CA ASP A 34 -10.11 -4.36 0.33
C ASP A 34 -8.85 -3.68 -0.26
N GLN A 35 -7.94 -4.46 -0.86
CA GLN A 35 -6.75 -3.91 -1.51
C GLN A 35 -7.11 -3.03 -2.71
N ARG A 36 -8.14 -3.42 -3.47
CA ARG A 36 -8.67 -2.64 -4.59
C ARG A 36 -9.31 -1.34 -4.12
N MET A 37 -10.11 -1.38 -3.05
CA MET A 37 -10.71 -0.19 -2.44
C MET A 37 -9.66 0.78 -1.91
N MET A 38 -8.58 0.28 -1.31
CA MET A 38 -7.44 1.12 -0.90
C MET A 38 -6.75 1.78 -2.10
N ALA A 39 -6.53 1.02 -3.18
CA ALA A 39 -5.93 1.55 -4.41
C ALA A 39 -6.80 2.64 -5.05
N ASP A 40 -8.11 2.43 -5.13
CA ASP A 40 -9.08 3.40 -5.65
C ASP A 40 -9.11 4.67 -4.78
N SER A 41 -9.08 4.52 -3.45
CA SER A 41 -9.02 5.67 -2.54
C SER A 41 -7.74 6.50 -2.70
N ALA A 42 -6.59 5.83 -2.90
CA ALA A 42 -5.32 6.50 -3.17
C ALA A 42 -5.35 7.24 -4.52
N LYS A 43 -5.94 6.63 -5.54
CA LYS A 43 -6.11 7.25 -6.86
C LYS A 43 -6.99 8.49 -6.79
N ASP A 44 -8.11 8.41 -6.09
CA ASP A 44 -9.02 9.52 -5.87
C ASP A 44 -8.34 10.70 -5.18
N PHE A 45 -7.49 10.43 -4.18
CA PHE A 45 -6.70 11.45 -3.50
C PHE A 45 -5.72 12.14 -4.45
N ILE A 46 -5.03 11.39 -5.30
CA ILE A 46 -4.13 11.97 -6.31
C ILE A 46 -4.92 12.89 -7.25
N GLU A 47 -6.04 12.41 -7.80
CA GLU A 47 -6.82 13.15 -8.80
C GLU A 47 -7.44 14.43 -8.24
N LYS A 48 -7.92 14.39 -6.99
CA LYS A 48 -8.65 15.51 -6.37
C LYS A 48 -7.75 16.49 -5.62
N GLU A 49 -6.71 16.01 -4.96
CA GLU A 49 -5.91 16.84 -4.04
C GLU A 49 -4.52 17.18 -4.58
N ILE A 50 -3.89 16.29 -5.35
CA ILE A 50 -2.51 16.45 -5.83
C ILE A 50 -2.48 17.09 -7.22
N LEU A 51 -3.17 16.52 -8.20
CA LEU A 51 -3.13 17.00 -9.60
C LEU A 51 -3.51 18.48 -9.75
N PRO A 52 -4.53 19.04 -9.04
CA PRO A 52 -4.88 20.45 -9.18
C PRO A 52 -3.84 21.40 -8.58
N LYS A 53 -2.97 20.90 -7.69
CA LYS A 53 -1.97 21.67 -6.95
C LYS A 53 -0.56 21.39 -7.45
N LEU A 54 -0.40 20.71 -8.58
CA LEU A 54 0.89 20.27 -9.12
C LEU A 54 1.86 21.45 -9.30
N ASP A 55 1.40 22.53 -9.95
CA ASP A 55 2.21 23.74 -10.16
C ASP A 55 2.66 24.38 -8.85
N ALA A 56 1.81 24.34 -7.81
CA ALA A 56 2.14 24.89 -6.49
C ALA A 56 3.12 24.00 -5.72
N ILE A 57 3.07 22.68 -5.93
CA ILE A 57 4.04 21.72 -5.39
C ILE A 57 5.41 21.95 -6.06
N ASP A 58 5.43 22.11 -7.39
CA ASP A 58 6.66 22.35 -8.16
C ASP A 58 7.32 23.69 -7.78
N ASN A 59 6.51 24.71 -7.49
CA ASN A 59 6.97 26.01 -6.98
C ASN A 59 7.36 25.98 -5.48
N GLN A 60 7.30 24.81 -4.83
CA GLN A 60 7.65 24.61 -3.42
C GLN A 60 6.91 25.57 -2.47
N GLU A 61 5.61 25.79 -2.72
CA GLU A 61 4.79 26.65 -1.88
C GLU A 61 4.90 26.23 -0.39
N PRO A 62 5.31 27.14 0.51
CA PRO A 62 5.61 26.80 1.90
C PRO A 62 4.40 26.16 2.60
N GLY A 63 4.60 24.96 3.15
CA GLY A 63 3.59 24.26 3.96
C GLY A 63 2.51 23.53 3.17
N LEU A 64 2.49 23.61 1.84
CA LEU A 64 1.53 22.87 1.01
C LEU A 64 1.74 21.36 1.09
N THR A 65 2.99 20.92 0.98
CA THR A 65 3.37 19.50 1.06
C THR A 65 3.07 18.89 2.42
N ILE A 66 3.25 19.67 3.50
CA ILE A 66 2.95 19.20 4.87
C ILE A 66 1.44 18.96 5.02
N LYS A 67 0.60 19.90 4.57
CA LYS A 67 -0.86 19.74 4.59
C LYS A 67 -1.31 18.54 3.77
N LEU A 68 -0.73 18.33 2.59
CA LEU A 68 -1.04 17.15 1.76
C LEU A 68 -0.63 15.84 2.44
N MET A 69 0.50 15.82 3.16
CA MET A 69 0.92 14.67 3.97
C MET A 69 -0.02 14.42 5.15
N GLU A 70 -0.48 15.45 5.84
CA GLU A 70 -1.48 15.31 6.91
C GLU A 70 -2.79 14.70 6.37
N GLN A 71 -3.30 15.21 5.24
CA GLN A 71 -4.49 14.66 4.57
C GLN A 71 -4.28 13.20 4.13
N ALA A 72 -3.11 12.86 3.59
CA ALA A 72 -2.78 11.47 3.23
C ALA A 72 -2.69 10.54 4.47
N GLY A 73 -2.23 11.09 5.60
CA GLY A 73 -2.20 10.40 6.89
C GLY A 73 -3.59 10.11 7.45
N GLU A 74 -4.51 11.08 7.35
CA GLU A 74 -5.92 10.89 7.76
C GLU A 74 -6.63 9.80 6.94
N LEU A 75 -6.29 9.69 5.64
CA LEU A 75 -6.76 8.63 4.75
C LEU A 75 -6.11 7.26 5.02
N GLY A 76 -5.12 7.19 5.92
CA GLY A 76 -4.43 5.96 6.27
C GLY A 76 -3.39 5.49 5.26
N LEU A 77 -3.09 6.30 4.23
CA LEU A 77 -2.17 5.94 3.15
C LEU A 77 -0.70 5.87 3.61
N LEU A 78 -0.36 6.55 4.71
CA LEU A 78 1.00 6.59 5.26
C LEU A 78 1.30 5.48 6.27
N GLY A 79 0.29 4.73 6.71
CA GLY A 79 0.40 3.75 7.80
C GLY A 79 0.50 2.29 7.36
N ALA A 80 0.56 2.00 6.06
CA ALA A 80 0.43 0.63 5.53
C ALA A 80 1.58 -0.32 5.95
N SER A 81 2.77 0.20 6.22
CA SER A 81 3.95 -0.58 6.63
C SER A 81 4.23 -0.50 8.13
N VAL A 82 3.40 0.21 8.90
CA VAL A 82 3.60 0.43 10.33
C VAL A 82 2.73 -0.57 11.11
N PRO A 83 3.28 -1.29 12.10
CA PRO A 83 2.47 -2.15 12.95
C PRO A 83 1.39 -1.35 13.72
N GLU A 84 0.24 -1.99 14.00
CA GLU A 84 -0.89 -1.34 14.69
C GLU A 84 -0.52 -0.84 16.09
N GLU A 85 0.39 -1.55 16.78
CA GLU A 85 0.90 -1.16 18.10
C GLU A 85 1.59 0.22 18.11
N TYR A 86 2.05 0.70 16.95
CA TYR A 86 2.68 2.01 16.77
C TYR A 86 1.77 3.01 16.03
N GLY A 87 0.48 2.71 15.88
CA GLY A 87 -0.48 3.60 15.22
C GLY A 87 -0.54 3.47 13.69
N GLY A 88 -0.06 2.36 13.12
CA GLY A 88 -0.34 1.97 11.72
C GLY A 88 -1.81 1.62 11.48
N THR A 89 -2.29 1.75 10.24
CA THR A 89 -3.74 1.82 9.98
C THR A 89 -4.39 0.45 9.81
N THR A 90 -5.27 0.10 10.76
CA THR A 90 -6.62 -0.47 10.49
C THR A 90 -7.73 0.48 10.98
N HIS A 91 -7.47 1.77 11.23
CA HIS A 91 -8.40 2.91 11.13
C HIS A 91 -7.86 4.10 11.95
N ARG A 92 -7.57 5.22 11.28
CA ARG A 92 -7.16 6.52 11.83
C ARG A 92 -5.91 6.50 12.72
N CYS A 93 -4.76 6.73 12.11
CA CYS A 93 -3.61 7.28 12.81
C CYS A 93 -3.99 8.69 13.31
N LYS A 94 -4.35 8.83 14.60
CA LYS A 94 -4.40 10.14 15.23
C LYS A 94 -2.98 10.52 15.64
N THR A 95 -2.41 11.51 14.95
CA THR A 95 -1.35 12.36 15.48
C THR A 95 -1.82 13.11 16.72
#